data_AF-A0A9D5UKU5-F1
#
_entry.id   AF-A0A9D5UKU5-F1
#
_cell.length_a   1.000
_cell.length_b   1.000
_cell.length_c   1.000
_cell.angle_alpha   90.00
_cell.angle_beta   90.00
_cell.angle_gamma   90.00
#
_symmetry.space_group_name_H-M   'P 1'
#
loop_
_entity.id
_entity.type
_entity.pdbx_description
1 polymer ?
#
loop_
_entity_poly.entity_id
_entity_poly.type
_entity_poly.pdbx_seq_one_letter_code
_entity_poly.pdbx_strand_id
1 'polypeptide(L)'
;MQDRQRQYMEKIKSRSDELNQLLSSPDIVNNVDLLRNYSKEASNIREIATLFDGYLKIEEEIEETSVLLKDADHEVRDMASAEMNKLKEQLAQKLENIQESILGKESADNRNVYILLVLVLVSLVLLLVAAELD
;
A
#
# COMPACT_ATOMS: atom_id res chain seq x y z
N MET A 1 8.65 7.57 0.94
CA MET A 1 7.80 7.13 -0.18
C MET A 1 7.74 8.28 -1.18
N GLN A 2 7.87 8.07 -2.50
CA GLN A 2 7.67 9.18 -3.44
C GLN A 2 6.17 9.53 -3.46
N ASP A 3 5.81 10.79 -3.21
CA ASP A 3 4.42 11.26 -3.05
C ASP A 3 3.46 10.75 -4.15
N ARG A 4 3.97 10.60 -5.39
CA ARG A 4 3.19 10.09 -6.52
C ARG A 4 2.71 8.64 -6.35
N GLN A 5 3.50 7.77 -5.73
CA GLN A 5 3.11 6.37 -5.53
C GLN A 5 2.00 6.24 -4.49
N ARG A 6 2.11 7.01 -3.40
CA ARG A 6 1.07 7.09 -2.37
C ARG A 6 -0.24 7.63 -2.96
N GLN A 7 -0.18 8.73 -3.72
CA GLN A 7 -1.33 9.29 -4.41
C GLN A 7 -2.01 8.29 -5.35
N TYR A 8 -1.23 7.46 -6.05
CA TYR A 8 -1.78 6.41 -6.90
C TYR A 8 -2.54 5.35 -6.09
N MET A 9 -1.97 4.89 -4.97
CA MET A 9 -2.60 3.91 -4.08
C MET A 9 -3.86 4.48 -3.40
N GLU A 10 -3.81 5.74 -2.97
CA GLU A 10 -4.97 6.47 -2.44
C GLU A 10 -6.10 6.57 -3.47
N LYS A 11 -5.76 6.85 -4.74
CA LYS A 11 -6.73 6.86 -5.83
C LYS A 11 -7.35 5.48 -6.06
N ILE A 12 -6.54 4.42 -6.04
CA ILE A 12 -7.04 3.03 -6.16
C ILE A 12 -8.01 2.71 -5.02
N LYS A 13 -7.62 3.02 -3.77
CA LYS A 13 -8.45 2.77 -2.60
C LYS A 13 -9.78 3.54 -2.70
N SER A 14 -9.71 4.84 -2.98
CA SER A 14 -10.90 5.68 -3.16
C SER A 14 -11.84 5.13 -4.25
N ARG A 15 -11.29 4.65 -5.37
CA ARG A 15 -12.07 4.02 -6.43
C ARG A 15 -12.67 2.69 -6.00
N SER A 16 -11.93 1.89 -5.23
CA SER A 16 -12.44 0.62 -4.67
C SER A 16 -13.63 0.86 -3.75
N ASP A 17 -13.55 1.87 -2.88
CA ASP A 17 -14.63 2.24 -1.98
C ASP A 17 -15.86 2.75 -2.74
N GLU A 18 -15.66 3.59 -3.77
CA GLU A 18 -16.71 4.05 -4.66
C GLU A 18 -17.42 2.87 -5.36
N LEU A 19 -16.66 1.93 -5.91
CA LEU A 19 -17.21 0.74 -6.56
C LEU A 19 -18.01 -0.14 -5.58
N ASN A 20 -17.55 -0.30 -4.33
CA ASN A 20 -18.28 -1.04 -3.31
C ASN A 20 -19.63 -0.38 -2.98
N GLN A 21 -19.67 0.96 -2.95
CA GLN A 21 -20.93 1.70 -2.77
C GLN A 21 -21.85 1.55 -3.98
N LEU A 22 -21.32 1.69 -5.19
CA LEU A 22 -22.08 1.51 -6.44
C LEU A 22 -22.67 0.09 -6.54
N LEU A 23 -21.88 -0.94 -6.23
CA LEU A 23 -22.31 -2.33 -6.24
C LEU A 23 -23.37 -2.66 -5.17
N SER A 24 -23.51 -1.79 -4.17
CA SER A 24 -24.57 -1.89 -3.14
C SER A 24 -25.84 -1.11 -3.53
N SER A 25 -25.82 -0.32 -4.60
CA SER A 25 -26.95 0.48 -5.05
C SER A 25 -27.97 -0.36 -5.83
N PRO A 26 -29.28 -0.28 -5.51
CA PRO A 26 -30.33 -0.97 -6.25
C PRO A 26 -30.33 -0.66 -7.76
N ASP A 27 -29.99 0.57 -8.15
CA ASP A 27 -29.97 1.00 -9.55
C ASP A 27 -28.91 0.25 -10.37
N ILE A 28 -27.79 -0.09 -9.73
CA ILE A 28 -26.71 -0.87 -10.34
C ILE A 28 -27.02 -2.36 -10.29
N VAL A 29 -27.51 -2.86 -9.16
CA VAL A 29 -27.85 -4.29 -8.98
C VAL A 29 -28.92 -4.74 -9.99
N ASN A 30 -29.86 -3.87 -10.34
CA ASN A 30 -30.90 -4.17 -11.33
C ASN A 30 -30.44 -4.02 -12.79
N ASN A 31 -29.23 -3.51 -13.04
CA ASN A 31 -28.65 -3.37 -14.37
C ASN A 31 -27.47 -4.34 -14.57
N VAL A 32 -27.73 -5.45 -15.26
CA VAL A 32 -26.77 -6.57 -15.44
C VAL A 32 -25.45 -6.13 -16.07
N ASP A 33 -25.48 -5.22 -17.05
CA ASP A 33 -24.27 -4.75 -17.74
C ASP A 33 -23.41 -3.88 -16.82
N LEU A 34 -24.03 -2.94 -16.09
CA LEU A 34 -23.32 -2.10 -15.12
C LEU A 34 -22.76 -2.94 -13.97
N LEU A 35 -23.57 -3.85 -13.41
CA LEU A 35 -23.16 -4.75 -12.34
C LEU A 35 -21.93 -5.57 -12.75
N ARG A 36 -21.93 -6.15 -13.96
CA ARG A 36 -20.81 -6.92 -14.48
C ARG A 36 -19.55 -6.06 -14.65
N ASN A 37 -19.68 -4.86 -15.21
CA ASN A 37 -18.56 -3.96 -15.46
C ASN A 37 -17.91 -3.50 -14.15
N TYR A 38 -18.71 -3.01 -13.20
CA TYR A 38 -18.20 -2.58 -11.90
C TYR A 38 -17.67 -3.73 -11.05
N SER A 39 -18.27 -4.93 -11.12
CA SER A 39 -17.74 -6.11 -10.42
C SER A 39 -16.37 -6.52 -10.93
N LYS A 40 -16.16 -6.43 -12.26
CA LYS A 40 -14.86 -6.71 -12.88
C LYS A 40 -13.82 -5.66 -12.46
N GLU A 41 -14.18 -4.38 -12.52
CA GLU A 41 -13.29 -3.30 -12.09
C GLU A 41 -12.92 -3.43 -10.61
N ALA A 42 -13.90 -3.69 -9.74
CA ALA A 42 -13.67 -3.89 -8.31
C ALA A 42 -12.74 -5.07 -8.06
N SER A 43 -12.94 -6.20 -8.74
CA SER A 43 -12.06 -7.36 -8.63
C SER A 43 -10.62 -7.05 -9.07
N ASN A 44 -10.45 -6.22 -10.10
CA ASN A 44 -9.12 -5.86 -10.59
C ASN A 44 -8.33 -5.05 -9.58
N ILE A 45 -8.98 -4.17 -8.80
CA ILE A 45 -8.28 -3.26 -7.88
C ILE A 45 -8.32 -3.67 -6.41
N ARG A 46 -9.20 -4.61 -6.04
CA ARG A 46 -9.44 -5.04 -4.65
C ARG A 46 -8.18 -5.44 -3.91
N GLU A 47 -7.32 -6.23 -4.53
CA GLU A 47 -6.08 -6.71 -3.91
C GLU A 47 -5.13 -5.57 -3.55
N ILE A 48 -4.94 -4.60 -4.47
CA ILE A 48 -4.07 -3.45 -4.23
C ILE A 48 -4.67 -2.58 -3.12
N ALA A 49 -6.00 -2.38 -3.13
CA ALA A 49 -6.69 -1.65 -2.07
C ALA A 49 -6.53 -2.34 -0.70
N THR A 50 -6.72 -3.66 -0.61
CA THR A 50 -6.54 -4.44 0.63
C THR A 50 -5.09 -4.39 1.14
N LEU A 51 -4.12 -4.51 0.24
CA LEU A 51 -2.70 -4.41 0.64
C LEU A 51 -2.38 -3.00 1.15
N PHE A 52 -2.93 -1.96 0.50
CA PHE A 52 -2.74 -0.58 0.94
C PHE A 52 -3.45 -0.27 2.26
N ASP A 53 -4.62 -0.87 2.54
CA ASP A 53 -5.23 -0.80 3.88
C ASP A 53 -4.32 -1.38 4.95
N GLY A 54 -3.67 -2.51 4.66
CA GLY A 54 -2.68 -3.09 5.55
C GLY A 54 -1.48 -2.19 5.76
N TYR A 55 -1.00 -1.51 4.71
CA TYR A 55 0.08 -0.53 4.80
C TYR A 55 -0.28 0.65 5.70
N LEU A 56 -1.47 1.26 5.51
CA LEU A 56 -1.92 2.40 6.31
C LEU A 56 -2.06 2.06 7.81
N LYS A 57 -2.48 0.83 8.14
CA LYS A 57 -2.53 0.37 9.54
C LYS A 57 -1.15 0.30 10.18
N ILE A 58 -0.15 -0.18 9.45
CA ILE A 58 1.23 -0.20 9.97
C ILE A 58 1.78 1.24 10.09
N GLU A 59 1.42 2.16 9.19
CA GLU A 59 1.75 3.58 9.37
C GLU A 59 1.14 4.16 10.66
N GLU A 60 -0.11 3.84 10.96
CA GLU A 60 -0.80 4.24 12.19
C GLU A 60 -0.14 3.64 13.44
N GLU A 61 0.16 2.34 13.43
CA GLU A 61 0.88 1.66 14.52
C GLU A 61 2.28 2.26 14.76
N ILE A 62 2.98 2.67 13.69
CA ILE A 62 4.26 3.38 13.78
C ILE A 62 4.07 4.74 14.44
N GLU A 63 3.05 5.51 14.04
CA GLU A 63 2.76 6.81 14.64
C GLU A 63 2.49 6.67 16.14
N GLU A 64 1.63 5.73 16.54
CA GLU A 64 1.33 5.43 17.94
C GLU A 64 2.58 5.00 18.72
N THR A 65 3.37 4.08 18.17
CA THR A 65 4.61 3.60 18.79
C THR A 65 5.66 4.71 18.91
N SER A 66 5.68 5.65 17.96
CA SER A 66 6.61 6.79 17.99
C SER A 66 6.37 7.75 19.16
N VAL A 67 5.14 7.81 19.66
CA VAL A 67 4.80 8.58 20.85
C VAL A 67 5.44 7.94 22.09
N LEU A 68 5.42 6.61 22.18
CA LEU A 68 5.99 5.84 23.30
C LEU A 68 7.52 5.96 23.39
N LEU A 69 8.21 6.24 22.28
CA LEU A 69 9.65 6.52 22.31
C LEU A 69 10.02 7.78 23.11
N LYS A 70 9.05 8.64 23.41
CA LYS A 70 9.23 9.87 24.22
C LYS A 70 8.79 9.69 25.67
N ASP A 71 8.41 8.49 26.08
CA ASP A 71 8.01 8.21 27.46
C ASP A 71 9.16 8.51 28.44
N ALA A 72 8.84 8.81 29.70
CA ALA A 72 9.84 9.07 30.74
C ALA A 72 10.52 7.78 31.23
N ASP A 73 9.83 6.65 31.17
CA ASP A 73 10.37 5.34 31.57
C ASP A 73 11.31 4.76 30.51
N HIS A 74 12.48 4.27 30.94
CA HIS A 74 13.47 3.67 30.07
C HIS A 74 13.00 2.33 29.49
N GLU A 75 12.33 1.50 30.29
CA GLU A 75 11.88 0.18 29.84
C GLU A 75 10.82 0.32 28.74
N VAL A 76 9.93 1.31 28.87
CA VAL A 76 8.91 1.64 27.86
C VAL A 76 9.56 2.07 26.54
N ARG A 77 10.59 2.93 26.60
CA ARG A 77 11.31 3.37 25.39
C ARG A 77 12.06 2.22 24.70
N ASP A 78 12.68 1.33 25.47
CA ASP A 78 13.38 0.16 24.91
C ASP A 78 12.42 -0.79 24.19
N MET A 79 11.27 -1.06 24.80
CA MET A 79 10.21 -1.87 24.18
C MET A 79 9.68 -1.22 22.89
N ALA A 80 9.42 0.09 22.92
CA ALA A 80 8.95 0.83 21.75
C ALA A 80 9.99 0.84 20.61
N SER A 81 11.29 0.90 20.93
CA SER A 81 12.37 0.82 19.94
C SER A 81 12.41 -0.53 19.24
N ALA A 82 12.26 -1.63 19.99
CA ALA A 82 12.19 -2.97 19.44
C ALA A 82 10.96 -3.16 18.52
N GLU A 83 9.79 -2.70 18.95
CA GLU A 83 8.56 -2.79 18.14
C GLU A 83 8.65 -1.91 16.89
N MET A 84 9.23 -0.71 16.98
CA MET A 84 9.45 0.18 15.85
C MET A 84 10.27 -0.47 14.73
N ASN A 85 11.30 -1.26 15.07
CA ASN A 85 12.09 -1.97 14.08
C ASN A 85 11.27 -3.04 13.35
N LYS A 86 10.47 -3.80 14.09
CA LYS A 86 9.56 -4.80 13.54
C LYS A 86 8.49 -4.18 12.63
N LEU A 87 7.89 -3.06 13.05
CA LEU A 87 6.90 -2.35 12.26
C LEU A 87 7.50 -1.79 10.95
N LYS A 88 8.73 -1.27 10.99
CA LYS A 88 9.43 -0.80 9.77
C LYS A 88 9.69 -1.93 8.78
N GLU A 89 10.11 -3.10 9.25
CA GLU A 89 10.31 -4.28 8.40
C GLU A 89 8.99 -4.74 7.77
N GLN A 90 7.91 -4.79 8.57
CA GLN A 90 6.58 -5.12 8.07
C GLN A 90 6.07 -4.11 7.04
N LEU A 91 6.32 -2.81 7.27
CA LEU A 91 5.95 -1.74 6.34
C LEU A 91 6.69 -1.92 4.99
N ALA A 92 7.98 -2.25 5.03
CA ALA A 92 8.78 -2.52 3.83
C ALA A 92 8.25 -3.73 3.06
N GLN A 93 7.93 -4.83 3.75
CA GLN A 93 7.35 -6.02 3.11
C GLN A 93 5.99 -5.73 2.49
N LYS A 94 5.13 -4.95 3.17
CA LYS A 94 3.84 -4.53 2.60
C LYS A 94 4.02 -3.71 1.32
N LEU A 95 4.99 -2.80 1.32
CA LEU A 95 5.28 -1.98 0.15
C LEU A 95 5.75 -2.83 -1.03
N GLU A 96 6.63 -3.82 -0.79
CA GLU A 96 7.08 -4.77 -1.81
C GLU A 96 5.90 -5.56 -2.40
N ASN A 97 5.05 -6.13 -1.55
CA ASN A 97 3.88 -6.90 -2.01
C ASN A 97 2.92 -6.04 -2.85
N ILE A 98 2.73 -4.76 -2.49
CA ILE A 98 1.92 -3.82 -3.29
C ILE A 98 2.58 -3.60 -4.66
N GLN A 99 3.90 -3.38 -4.69
CA GLN A 99 4.63 -3.20 -5.95
C GLN A 99 4.50 -4.44 -6.83
N GLU A 100 4.74 -5.64 -6.30
CA GLU A 100 4.57 -6.89 -7.05
C GLU A 100 3.16 -7.05 -7.62
N SER A 101 2.13 -6.75 -6.83
CA SER A 101 0.72 -6.83 -7.28
C SER A 101 0.41 -5.85 -8.42
N ILE A 102 0.93 -4.62 -8.33
CA ILE A 102 0.83 -3.62 -9.42
C ILE A 102 1.51 -4.14 -10.68
N LEU A 103 2.73 -4.70 -10.55
CA LEU A 103 3.50 -5.20 -11.68
C LEU A 103 2.87 -6.44 -12.34
N GLY A 104 2.33 -7.36 -11.54
CA GLY A 104 1.59 -8.52 -12.03
C GLY A 104 0.34 -8.13 -12.83
N LYS A 105 -0.36 -7.06 -12.41
CA LYS A 105 -1.53 -6.54 -13.13
C LYS A 105 -1.18 -5.68 -14.35
N GLU A 106 -0.14 -4.84 -14.27
CA GLU A 106 0.29 -4.02 -15.41
C GLU A 106 0.96 -4.84 -16.51
N SER A 107 1.69 -5.90 -16.19
CA SER A 107 2.24 -6.85 -17.18
C SER A 107 1.15 -7.63 -17.90
N ALA A 108 0.01 -7.88 -17.24
CA ALA A 108 -1.17 -8.45 -17.87
C ALA A 108 -1.94 -7.45 -18.77
N ASP A 109 -1.82 -6.13 -18.54
CA ASP A 109 -2.53 -5.07 -19.30
C ASP A 109 -1.63 -4.26 -20.27
N ASN A 110 -0.37 -4.69 -20.47
CA ASN A 110 0.56 -4.23 -21.51
C ASN A 110 0.70 -2.70 -21.68
N ARG A 111 0.64 -1.92 -20.57
CA ARG A 111 0.62 -0.44 -20.67
C ARG A 111 1.66 0.37 -19.91
N ASN A 112 2.54 -0.18 -19.06
CA ASN A 112 3.51 0.69 -18.35
C ASN A 112 4.84 0.03 -17.89
N VAL A 113 5.61 -0.49 -18.85
CA VAL A 113 6.99 -0.97 -18.64
C VAL A 113 7.93 0.11 -18.05
N TYR A 114 7.61 1.40 -18.22
CA TYR A 114 8.42 2.51 -17.72
C TYR A 114 8.40 2.65 -16.19
N ILE A 115 7.29 2.33 -15.51
CA ILE A 115 7.18 2.45 -14.05
C ILE A 115 8.02 1.35 -13.38
N LEU A 116 8.03 0.15 -13.97
CA LEU A 116 8.81 -1.01 -13.54
C LEU A 116 10.32 -0.72 -13.52
N LEU A 117 10.86 -0.10 -14.57
CA LEU A 117 12.29 0.25 -14.65
C LEU A 117 12.72 1.27 -13.60
N VAL A 118 11.86 2.26 -13.32
CA VAL A 118 12.14 3.27 -12.30
C VAL A 118 12.06 2.68 -10.89
N LEU A 119 11.12 1.77 -10.64
CA LEU A 119 10.95 1.08 -9.36
C LEU A 119 12.17 0.24 -8.98
N VAL A 120 12.65 -0.60 -9.90
CA VAL A 120 13.84 -1.43 -9.66
C VAL A 120 15.07 -0.56 -9.39
N LEU A 121 15.25 0.52 -10.15
CA LEU A 121 16.38 1.43 -9.96
C LEU A 121 16.33 2.14 -8.60
N VAL A 122 15.14 2.53 -8.13
CA VAL A 122 15.00 3.24 -6.85
C VAL A 122 15.22 2.31 -5.65
N SER A 123 14.69 1.08 -5.69
CA SER A 123 14.96 0.09 -4.64
C SER A 123 16.45 -0.27 -4.57
N LEU A 124 17.12 -0.38 -5.73
CA LEU A 124 18.56 -0.63 -5.81
C LEU A 124 19.37 0.51 -5.19
N VAL A 125 18.97 1.77 -5.44
CA VAL A 125 19.64 2.96 -4.88
C VAL A 125 19.44 3.07 -3.37
N LEU A 126 18.26 2.72 -2.85
CA LEU A 126 18.01 2.73 -1.41
C LEU A 126 18.81 1.65 -0.67
N LEU A 127 18.96 0.47 -1.26
CA LEU A 127 19.87 -0.58 -0.77
C LEU A 127 21.33 -0.10 -0.73
N LEU A 128 21.76 0.65 -1.75
CA LEU A 128 23.12 1.19 -1.81
C LEU A 128 23.37 2.24 -0.73
N VAL A 129 22.43 3.17 -0.54
CA VAL A 129 22.54 4.25 0.46
C VAL A 129 22.47 3.69 1.90
N ALA A 130 21.69 2.63 2.13
CA ALA A 130 21.64 1.96 3.42
C ALA A 130 22.96 1.22 3.75
N ALA A 131 23.70 0.76 2.73
CA ALA A 131 24.98 0.06 2.91
C ALA A 131 26.17 1.00 3.20
N GLU A 132 26.01 2.32 3.00
CA GLU A 132 27.06 3.33 3.23
C GLU A 132 26.95 4.02 4.60
N LEU A 133 25.98 3.62 5.43
CA LEU A 133 25.71 4.20 6.75
C LEU A 133 26.20 3.34 7.94
N ASP A 134 26.98 2.29 7.68
CA ASP A 134 27.76 1.53 8.69
C ASP A 134 29.24 1.95 8.72
#